data_AF-A0A8T4SSM8-F1
#
_entry.id   AF-A0A8T4SSM8-F1
#
_cell.length_a   1.000
_cell.length_b   1.000
_cell.length_c   1.000
_cell.angle_alpha   90.00
_cell.angle_beta   90.00
_cell.angle_gamma   90.00
#
_symmetry.space_group_name_H-M   'P 1'
#
loop_
_entity.id
_entity.type
_entity.pdbx_description
1 polymer ?
#
loop_
_entity_poly.entity_id
_entity_poly.type
_entity_poly.pdbx_seq_one_letter_code
_entity_poly.pdbx_strand_id
1 'polypeptide(L)'
;MVDPLCPYFGTCGGCTSQHIAYEDQVLQKRKALESATGTQEVRVITGNPYHYRNRMDFVFHPRGLGLRRKGEWWSIVDIERCVISNANLNTLLAEVRSSFNEVEAFDVKKKRGLYRYAVIRT
;
A
#
# COMPACT_ATOMS: atom_id res chain seq x y z
N MET A 1 7.57 0.43 -19.94
CA MET A 1 7.80 -0.39 -18.73
C MET A 1 8.94 0.23 -17.95
N VAL A 2 8.89 0.20 -16.63
CA VAL A 2 9.92 0.75 -15.73
C VAL A 2 10.10 -0.20 -14.54
N ASP A 3 11.25 -0.11 -13.87
CA ASP A 3 11.47 -0.87 -12.65
C ASP A 3 10.66 -0.27 -11.48
N PRO A 4 9.88 -1.09 -10.75
CA PRO A 4 9.13 -0.61 -9.59
C PRO A 4 10.06 -0.08 -8.48
N LEU A 5 9.77 1.13 -7.98
CA LEU A 5 10.51 1.69 -6.84
C LEU A 5 10.26 0.92 -5.53
N CYS A 6 9.09 0.29 -5.39
CA CYS A 6 8.75 -0.46 -4.19
C CYS A 6 9.43 -1.83 -4.17
N PRO A 7 10.25 -2.16 -3.14
CA PRO A 7 10.89 -3.47 -3.03
C PRO A 7 9.89 -4.61 -2.79
N TYR A 8 8.65 -4.29 -2.40
CA TYR A 8 7.58 -5.26 -2.17
C TYR A 8 6.60 -5.37 -3.35
N PHE A 9 6.92 -4.76 -4.50
CA PHE A 9 6.06 -4.83 -5.68
C PHE A 9 5.86 -6.29 -6.13
N GLY A 10 4.66 -6.61 -6.60
CA GLY A 10 4.28 -7.95 -7.02
C GLY A 10 3.88 -8.90 -5.88
N THR A 11 4.48 -8.75 -4.68
CA THR A 11 4.13 -9.56 -3.50
C THR A 11 3.10 -8.88 -2.60
N CYS A 12 3.23 -7.57 -2.37
CA CYS A 12 2.24 -6.79 -1.64
C CYS A 12 0.96 -6.62 -2.47
N GLY A 13 -0.21 -6.79 -1.86
CA GLY A 13 -1.53 -6.63 -2.51
C GLY A 13 -1.95 -5.17 -2.77
N GLY A 14 -1.00 -4.23 -2.77
CA GLY A 14 -1.26 -2.80 -2.89
C GLY A 14 -1.16 -2.30 -4.32
N CYS A 15 -0.07 -1.60 -4.64
CA CYS A 15 0.13 -1.01 -5.97
C CYS A 15 0.34 -2.09 -7.05
N THR A 16 -0.49 -2.10 -8.08
CA THR A 16 -0.41 -3.06 -9.19
C THR A 16 0.31 -2.53 -10.44
N SER A 17 0.47 -1.22 -10.57
CA SER A 17 0.95 -0.57 -11.81
C SER A 17 2.34 0.05 -11.74
N GLN A 18 3.12 -0.13 -10.67
CA GLN A 18 4.44 0.53 -10.55
C GLN A 18 5.46 0.11 -11.62
N HIS A 19 5.23 -0.99 -12.33
CA HIS A 19 6.04 -1.44 -13.47
C HIS A 19 5.74 -0.69 -14.79
N ILE A 20 4.73 0.18 -14.78
CA ILE A 20 4.28 0.99 -15.92
C ILE A 20 4.79 2.41 -15.70
N ALA A 21 5.35 3.06 -16.72
CA ALA A 21 5.79 4.44 -16.61
C ALA A 21 4.60 5.33 -16.19
N TYR A 22 4.83 6.33 -15.35
CA TYR A 22 3.72 7.11 -14.78
C TYR A 22 2.85 7.78 -15.84
N GLU A 23 3.48 8.32 -16.89
CA GLU A 23 2.80 8.92 -18.04
C GLU A 23 1.90 7.90 -18.77
N ASP A 24 2.40 6.67 -18.97
CA ASP A 24 1.63 5.57 -19.55
C ASP A 24 0.45 5.17 -18.65
N GLN A 25 0.63 5.17 -17.32
CA GLN A 25 -0.48 4.90 -16.39
C GLN A 25 -1.59 5.95 -16.54
N VAL A 26 -1.20 7.22 -16.66
CA VAL A 26 -2.13 8.34 -16.84
C VAL A 26 -2.87 8.22 -18.17
N LEU A 27 -2.14 7.94 -19.26
CA LEU A 27 -2.72 7.75 -20.59
C LEU A 27 -3.69 6.56 -20.63
N GLN A 28 -3.32 5.42 -20.04
CA GLN A 28 -4.18 4.24 -19.95
C GLN A 28 -5.47 4.54 -19.19
N LYS A 29 -5.38 5.26 -18.05
CA LYS A 29 -6.56 5.66 -17.27
C LYS A 29 -7.47 6.63 -18.04
N ARG A 30 -6.89 7.60 -18.77
CA ARG A 30 -7.65 8.49 -19.65
C ARG A 30 -8.40 7.69 -20.70
N LYS A 31 -7.71 6.85 -21.48
CA LYS A 31 -8.33 6.02 -22.53
C LYS A 31 -9.43 5.10 -21.97
N ALA A 32 -9.20 4.51 -20.80
CA ALA A 32 -10.21 3.69 -20.14
C ALA A 32 -11.47 4.50 -19.79
N LEU A 33 -11.31 5.74 -19.31
CA LEU A 33 -12.43 6.62 -19.00
C LEU A 33 -13.15 7.08 -20.27
N GLU A 34 -12.42 7.50 -21.30
CA GLU A 34 -12.99 7.86 -22.61
C GLU A 34 -13.81 6.71 -23.19
N SER A 35 -13.26 5.49 -23.18
CA SER A 35 -13.96 4.30 -23.66
C SER A 35 -15.18 3.94 -22.82
N ALA A 36 -15.13 4.13 -21.50
CA ALA A 36 -16.24 3.79 -20.61
C ALA A 36 -17.38 4.82 -20.65
N THR A 37 -17.09 6.07 -21.01
CA THR A 37 -18.04 7.19 -20.96
C THR A 37 -18.48 7.68 -22.34
N GLY A 38 -17.71 7.40 -23.39
CA GLY A 38 -17.93 7.92 -24.74
C GLY A 38 -17.54 9.39 -24.95
N THR A 39 -17.03 10.09 -23.92
CA THR A 39 -16.56 11.47 -24.04
C THR A 39 -15.04 11.55 -24.17
N GLN A 40 -14.56 12.50 -24.97
CA GLN A 40 -13.13 12.86 -25.08
C GLN A 40 -12.76 14.04 -24.17
N GLU A 41 -13.72 14.66 -23.48
CA GLU A 41 -13.51 15.80 -22.60
C GLU A 41 -12.98 15.37 -21.21
N VAL A 42 -11.88 14.61 -21.20
CA VAL A 42 -11.28 14.11 -19.96
C VAL A 42 -10.16 15.04 -19.49
N ARG A 43 -10.49 15.91 -18.53
CA ARG A 43 -9.49 16.69 -17.79
C ARG A 43 -8.68 15.77 -16.86
N VAL A 44 -7.37 15.79 -17.02
CA VAL A 44 -6.43 15.00 -16.21
C VAL A 44 -5.69 15.91 -15.24
N ILE A 45 -5.71 15.54 -13.96
CA ILE A 45 -4.93 16.18 -12.90
C ILE A 45 -3.99 15.12 -12.32
N THR A 46 -2.70 15.43 -12.25
CA THR A 46 -1.66 14.50 -11.78
C THR A 46 -0.80 15.17 -10.72
N GLY A 47 0.02 14.37 -10.06
CA GLY A 47 0.97 14.82 -9.05
C GLY A 47 2.10 13.81 -8.90
N ASN A 48 2.89 13.94 -7.85
CA ASN A 48 3.95 12.96 -7.57
C ASN A 48 3.34 11.56 -7.33
N PRO A 49 3.77 10.51 -8.06
CA PRO A 49 3.28 9.15 -7.88
C PRO A 49 3.78 8.48 -6.59
N TYR A 50 4.63 9.15 -5.81
CA TYR A 50 5.18 8.67 -4.55
C TYR A 50 4.93 9.67 -3.42
N HIS A 51 5.05 9.20 -2.18
CA HIS A 51 4.92 10.00 -0.96
C HIS A 51 3.62 10.81 -0.78
N TYR A 52 2.59 10.55 -1.58
CA TYR A 52 1.32 11.28 -1.54
C TYR A 52 0.34 10.76 -0.48
N ARG A 53 0.52 9.53 0.01
CA ARG A 53 -0.46 8.85 0.85
C ARG A 53 -0.29 9.22 2.32
N ASN A 54 -1.35 9.76 2.89
CA ASN A 54 -1.41 10.29 4.25
C ASN A 54 -2.18 9.40 5.25
N ARG A 55 -2.77 8.30 4.78
CA ARG A 55 -3.40 7.28 5.61
C ARG A 55 -3.00 5.87 5.18
N MET A 56 -2.61 5.05 6.15
CA MET A 56 -2.33 3.63 5.95
C MET A 56 -2.90 2.79 7.10
N ASP A 57 -3.32 1.58 6.75
CA ASP A 57 -3.91 0.61 7.66
C ASP A 57 -2.99 -0.64 7.62
N PHE A 58 -2.01 -0.70 8.53
CA PHE A 58 -1.05 -1.81 8.62
C PHE A 58 -1.61 -2.92 9.48
N VAL A 59 -1.41 -4.18 9.07
CA VAL A 59 -1.91 -5.38 9.74
C VAL A 59 -0.89 -5.87 10.74
N PHE A 60 -1.28 -5.98 12.02
CA PHE A 60 -0.53 -6.77 13.00
C PHE A 60 -0.78 -8.26 12.72
N HIS A 61 0.29 -9.03 12.53
CA HIS A 61 0.21 -10.47 12.28
C HIS A 61 1.31 -11.17 13.10
N PRO A 62 1.14 -12.42 13.57
CA PRO A 62 2.20 -13.15 14.30
C PRO A 62 3.58 -13.31 13.59
N ARG A 63 3.74 -12.78 12.38
CA ARG A 63 4.97 -12.84 11.56
C ARG A 63 5.49 -11.45 11.18
N GLY A 64 4.94 -10.38 11.75
CA GLY A 64 5.37 -9.01 11.49
C GLY A 64 4.21 -8.00 11.39
N LEU A 65 4.56 -6.79 10.97
CA LEU A 65 3.65 -5.66 10.78
C LEU A 65 3.75 -5.19 9.34
N GLY A 66 2.64 -5.24 8.60
CA GLY A 66 2.71 -4.80 7.21
C GLY A 66 1.40 -4.84 6.47
N LEU A 67 1.43 -5.28 5.22
CA LEU A 67 0.28 -5.26 4.31
C LEU A 67 -0.07 -6.66 3.84
N ARG A 68 -1.30 -6.89 3.41
CA ARG A 68 -1.72 -8.21 2.90
C ARG A 68 -0.87 -8.63 1.71
N ARG A 69 -0.45 -9.90 1.70
CA ARG A 69 0.18 -10.50 0.51
C ARG A 69 -0.89 -10.66 -0.57
N LYS A 70 -0.52 -10.38 -1.83
CA LYS A 70 -1.39 -10.49 -3.00
C LYS A 70 -1.93 -11.93 -3.11
N GLY A 71 -3.25 -12.07 -3.21
CA GLY A 71 -3.91 -13.37 -3.32
C GLY A 71 -4.05 -14.15 -2.00
N GLU A 72 -3.47 -13.67 -0.89
CA GLU A 72 -3.49 -14.38 0.39
C GLU A 72 -4.17 -13.53 1.48
N TRP A 73 -5.47 -13.75 1.70
CA TRP A 73 -6.20 -13.04 2.75
C TRP A 73 -5.69 -13.35 4.17
N TRP A 74 -5.02 -14.49 4.37
CA TRP A 74 -4.55 -14.95 5.67
C TRP A 74 -3.09 -14.57 5.99
N SER A 75 -2.37 -13.93 5.06
CA SER A 75 -0.95 -13.61 5.24
C SER A 75 -0.66 -12.13 5.00
N ILE A 76 0.57 -11.74 5.34
CA ILE A 76 1.09 -10.40 5.15
C ILE A 76 2.47 -10.47 4.48
N VAL A 77 2.86 -9.36 3.88
CA VAL A 77 4.24 -8.97 3.62
C VAL A 77 4.63 -8.07 4.78
N ASP A 78 5.66 -8.46 5.54
CA ASP A 78 6.27 -7.60 6.54
C ASP A 78 7.00 -6.47 5.82
N ILE A 79 6.69 -5.21 6.16
CA ILE A 79 7.25 -4.05 5.46
C ILE A 79 7.85 -3.04 6.43
N GLU A 80 9.00 -2.49 6.06
CA GLU A 80 9.67 -1.45 6.83
C GLU A 80 9.16 -0.05 6.46
N ARG A 81 8.83 0.14 5.18
CA ARG A 81 8.34 1.42 4.64
C ARG A 81 7.43 1.21 3.43
N CYS A 82 6.54 2.17 3.20
CA CYS A 82 5.73 2.23 1.98
C CYS A 82 6.13 3.47 1.15
N VAL A 83 6.60 3.25 -0.08
CA VAL A 83 7.12 4.34 -0.95
C VAL A 83 6.05 5.34 -1.39
N ILE A 84 4.78 4.94 -1.39
CA ILE A 84 3.67 5.88 -1.67
C ILE A 84 3.24 6.66 -0.43
N SER A 85 3.65 6.26 0.77
CA SER A 85 3.37 6.98 2.01
C SER A 85 4.35 8.11 2.24
N ASN A 86 3.88 9.19 2.85
CA ASN A 86 4.73 10.34 3.19
C ASN A 86 5.76 10.00 4.29
N ALA A 87 6.69 10.92 4.54
CA ALA A 87 7.79 10.71 5.48
C ALA A 87 7.30 10.55 6.94
N ASN A 88 6.37 11.40 7.37
CA ASN A 88 5.81 11.35 8.73
C ASN A 88 5.14 10.00 9.01
N LEU A 89 4.38 9.47 8.05
CA LEU A 89 3.71 8.19 8.19
C LEU A 89 4.71 7.04 8.28
N ASN A 90 5.77 7.05 7.45
CA ASN A 90 6.83 6.04 7.54
C ASN A 90 7.64 6.15 8.85
N THR A 91 7.77 7.35 9.42
CA THR A 91 8.40 7.57 10.74
C THR A 91 7.55 6.93 11.84
N LEU A 92 6.24 7.23 11.86
CA LEU A 92 5.29 6.62 12.80
C LEU A 92 5.20 5.09 12.63
N LEU A 93 5.29 4.57 11.40
CA LEU A 93 5.36 3.12 11.17
C LEU A 93 6.60 2.52 11.85
N ALA A 94 7.77 3.16 11.74
CA ALA A 94 8.99 2.67 12.37
C ALA A 94 8.87 2.66 13.90
N GLU A 95 8.24 3.69 14.49
CA GLU A 95 7.94 3.72 15.92
C GLU A 95 7.04 2.56 16.34
N VAL A 96 5.92 2.35 15.65
CA VAL A 96 5.01 1.22 15.93
C VAL A 96 5.73 -0.13 15.78
N ARG A 97 6.63 -0.26 14.80
CA ARG A 97 7.44 -1.49 14.61
C ARG A 97 8.39 -1.73 15.79
N SER A 98 8.96 -0.69 16.38
CA SER A 98 9.89 -0.83 17.50
C SER A 98 9.25 -1.49 18.73
N SER A 99 7.96 -1.23 18.97
CA SER A 99 7.17 -1.85 20.05
C SER A 99 6.47 -3.15 19.63
N PHE A 100 6.74 -3.69 18.44
CA PHE A 100 5.98 -4.83 17.90
C PHE A 100 6.12 -6.12 18.73
N ASN A 101 7.28 -6.36 19.33
CA ASN A 101 7.51 -7.57 20.12
C ASN A 101 6.74 -7.57 21.46
N GLU A 102 6.20 -6.41 21.87
CA GLU A 102 5.48 -6.23 23.12
C GLU A 102 3.96 -6.46 22.96
N VAL A 103 3.48 -6.70 21.73
CA VAL A 103 2.04 -6.79 21.44
C VAL A 103 1.57 -8.19 21.02
N GLU A 104 0.40 -8.59 21.52
CA GLU A 104 -0.27 -9.82 21.06
C GLU A 104 -1.02 -9.56 19.73
N ALA A 105 -0.33 -9.83 18.62
CA ALA A 105 -0.90 -9.71 17.27
C ALA A 105 -2.05 -10.70 17.02
N PHE A 106 -3.09 -10.24 16.33
CA PHE A 106 -4.26 -11.06 15.97
C PHE A 106 -3.93 -12.08 14.87
N ASP A 107 -4.11 -13.36 15.17
CA ASP A 107 -4.05 -14.45 14.20
C ASP A 107 -5.42 -14.64 13.54
N VAL A 108 -5.48 -14.33 12.24
CA VAL A 108 -6.73 -14.37 11.45
C VAL A 108 -7.30 -15.78 11.26
N LYS A 109 -6.45 -16.82 11.27
CA LYS A 109 -6.91 -18.22 11.12
C LYS A 109 -7.44 -18.75 12.45
N LYS A 110 -6.71 -18.49 13.54
CA LYS A 110 -7.08 -18.93 14.90
C LYS A 110 -8.15 -18.04 15.54
N LYS A 111 -8.39 -16.85 14.99
CA LYS A 111 -9.29 -15.83 15.52
C LYS A 111 -8.98 -15.43 16.97
N ARG A 112 -7.68 -15.34 17.31
CA ARG A 112 -7.19 -15.02 18.66
C ARG A 112 -6.15 -13.91 18.60
N GLY A 113 -5.99 -13.16 19.69
CA GLY A 113 -5.06 -12.03 19.82
C GLY A 113 -5.80 -10.70 19.85
N LEU A 114 -5.07 -9.62 20.17
CA LEU A 114 -5.66 -8.32 20.47
C LEU A 114 -5.47 -7.32 19.33
N TYR A 115 -4.23 -7.08 18.93
CA TYR A 115 -3.89 -6.04 17.97
C TYR A 115 -4.14 -6.50 16.55
N ARG A 116 -4.98 -5.76 15.82
CA ARG A 116 -5.37 -6.09 14.43
C ARG A 116 -4.75 -5.16 13.42
N TYR A 117 -4.87 -3.85 13.65
CA TYR A 117 -4.37 -2.84 12.73
C TYR A 117 -3.71 -1.68 13.46
N ALA A 118 -2.61 -1.17 12.89
CA ALA A 118 -2.10 0.16 13.14
C ALA A 118 -2.60 1.08 12.03
N VAL A 119 -3.57 1.94 12.36
CA VAL A 119 -4.11 2.91 11.41
C VAL A 119 -3.44 4.25 11.66
N ILE A 120 -2.60 4.68 10.73
CA ILE A 120 -1.79 5.91 10.85
C ILE A 120 -2.34 6.97 9.91
N ARG A 121 -2.49 8.20 10.41
CA ARG A 121 -2.88 9.39 9.65
C ARG A 121 -1.95 10.55 9.98
N THR A 122 -1.60 11.34 8.97
CA THR A 122 -0.67 12.49 9.07
C THR A 122 -1.13 13.64 8.21
#